data_AF-A0A0R3PUS8-F1
#
_entry.id   AF-A0A0R3PUS8-F1
#
_cell.length_a   1.000
_cell.length_b   1.000
_cell.length_c   1.000
_cell.angle_alpha   90.00
_cell.angle_beta   90.00
_cell.angle_gamma   90.00
#
_symmetry.space_group_name_H-M   'P 1'
#
loop_
_entity.id
_entity.type
_entity.pdbx_description
1 polymer ?
#
loop_
_entity_poly.entity_id
_entity_poly.type
_entity_poly.pdbx_seq_one_letter_code
_entity_poly.pdbx_strand_id
1 'polypeptide(L)'
;MACDGSSDVVKMPSRTSSPITALAIGNLRGRVRTRPELIAIAADGLLQCVHPPYSHDSSVYSQTVQSNIAAAYVMDVDGDGQEELVVIMTDRVVRSFRWSFESSRLHPVNKWEVPNQISALSIGESVTSLRSAEVWLSQLRARFYVCVPFSGQQPTVSRLANQKERTLINPGRGVAAAAAVRHKSFNCIVTLDITGMILIYGYDQRSVTVTYERIL
;
A
#
# COMPACT_ATOMS: atom_id res chain seq x y z
N MET A 1 -10.48 -30.45 -12.29
CA MET A 1 -9.62 -30.19 -11.12
C MET A 1 -10.49 -30.46 -9.91
N ALA A 2 -10.38 -31.65 -9.31
CA ALA A 2 -11.20 -32.03 -8.16
C ALA A 2 -10.47 -31.55 -6.91
N CYS A 3 -11.13 -30.70 -6.12
CA CYS A 3 -10.63 -30.27 -4.82
C CYS A 3 -10.86 -31.45 -3.87
N ASP A 4 -9.81 -32.20 -3.53
CA ASP A 4 -9.90 -33.21 -2.50
C ASP A 4 -9.96 -32.51 -1.13
N GLY A 5 -10.90 -32.91 -0.27
CA GLY A 5 -11.18 -32.27 1.01
C GLY A 5 -10.09 -32.48 2.07
N SER A 6 -8.81 -32.55 1.70
CA SER A 6 -7.69 -32.46 2.62
C SER A 6 -7.45 -30.98 2.94
N SER A 7 -7.49 -30.63 4.22
CA SER A 7 -7.41 -29.24 4.68
C SER A 7 -6.02 -28.63 4.39
N ASP A 8 -5.85 -28.01 3.22
CA ASP A 8 -4.69 -27.17 2.83
C ASP A 8 -4.61 -25.84 3.60
N VAL A 9 -5.26 -25.75 4.77
CA VAL A 9 -5.21 -24.57 5.64
C VAL A 9 -4.01 -24.73 6.56
N VAL A 10 -2.94 -24.01 6.22
CA VAL A 10 -1.74 -23.98 7.06
C VAL A 10 -1.78 -22.77 7.97
N LYS A 11 -1.76 -23.03 9.29
CA LYS A 11 -1.74 -21.98 10.30
C LYS A 11 -0.31 -21.52 10.52
N MET A 12 -0.03 -20.25 10.19
CA MET A 12 1.23 -19.63 10.62
C MET A 12 1.22 -19.47 12.15
N PRO A 13 2.27 -19.93 12.86
CA PRO A 13 2.34 -19.73 14.30
C PRO A 13 2.50 -18.24 14.60
N SER A 14 1.61 -17.75 15.44
CA SER A 14 1.66 -16.37 15.92
C SER A 14 2.87 -16.22 16.84
N ARG A 15 3.78 -15.32 16.48
CA ARG A 15 4.94 -14.96 17.32
C ARG A 15 4.66 -13.74 18.20
N THR A 16 3.44 -13.21 18.13
CA THR A 16 2.95 -12.09 18.95
C THR A 16 1.48 -12.29 19.32
N SER A 17 1.02 -11.65 20.39
CA SER A 17 -0.39 -11.51 20.74
C SER A 17 -1.06 -10.30 20.08
N SER A 18 -0.28 -9.44 19.42
CA SER A 18 -0.78 -8.25 18.72
C SER A 18 -1.58 -8.64 17.47
N PRO A 19 -2.67 -7.91 17.15
CA PRO A 19 -3.46 -8.19 15.95
C PRO A 19 -2.64 -7.92 14.68
N ILE A 20 -2.92 -8.68 13.61
CA ILE A 20 -2.37 -8.43 12.28
C ILE A 20 -3.05 -7.20 11.68
N THR A 21 -2.26 -6.22 11.27
CA THR A 21 -2.74 -4.95 10.70
C THR A 21 -2.47 -4.83 9.21
N ALA A 22 -1.51 -5.59 8.67
CA ALA A 22 -1.24 -5.62 7.25
C ALA A 22 -0.84 -7.02 6.76
N LEU A 23 -1.25 -7.32 5.54
CA LEU A 23 -0.87 -8.51 4.78
C LEU A 23 -0.32 -8.07 3.43
N ALA A 24 0.70 -8.76 2.93
CA ALA A 24 1.22 -8.56 1.58
C ALA A 24 1.67 -9.89 0.98
N ILE A 25 1.69 -9.96 -0.35
CA ILE A 25 2.19 -11.10 -1.10
C ILE A 25 3.12 -10.59 -2.19
N GLY A 26 4.30 -11.20 -2.33
CA GLY A 26 5.24 -10.90 -3.42
C GLY A 26 6.58 -11.61 -3.26
N ASN A 27 7.52 -11.32 -4.15
CA ASN A 27 8.85 -11.91 -4.21
C ASN A 27 9.91 -11.03 -3.49
N LEU A 28 9.64 -10.69 -2.24
CA LEU A 28 10.47 -9.76 -1.44
C LEU A 28 11.94 -10.20 -1.32
N ARG A 29 12.19 -11.51 -1.21
CA ARG A 29 13.55 -12.08 -1.13
C ARG A 29 14.16 -12.42 -2.49
N GLY A 30 13.51 -12.06 -3.60
CA GLY A 30 14.11 -11.91 -4.93
C GLY A 30 14.83 -13.12 -5.52
N ARG A 31 14.63 -14.34 -5.02
CA ARG A 31 15.30 -15.50 -5.60
C ARG A 31 14.60 -15.84 -6.91
N VAL A 32 15.30 -15.71 -8.03
CA VAL A 32 14.81 -16.15 -9.34
C VAL A 32 14.44 -17.63 -9.21
N ARG A 33 13.13 -17.96 -9.19
CA ARG A 33 12.47 -19.26 -8.91
C ARG A 33 11.75 -19.42 -7.56
N THR A 34 11.76 -18.45 -6.66
CA THR A 34 10.88 -18.52 -5.48
C THR A 34 9.46 -18.09 -5.84
N ARG A 35 8.48 -18.95 -5.52
CA ARG A 35 7.06 -18.60 -5.42
C ARG A 35 6.87 -17.36 -4.52
N PRO A 36 5.80 -16.58 -4.72
CA PRO A 36 5.51 -15.43 -3.89
C PRO A 36 5.41 -15.84 -2.41
N GLU A 37 5.85 -14.92 -1.56
CA GLU A 37 5.93 -15.06 -0.12
C GLU A 37 4.76 -14.33 0.50
N LEU A 38 4.15 -14.93 1.53
CA LEU A 38 3.12 -14.28 2.32
C LEU A 38 3.78 -13.56 3.48
N ILE A 39 3.47 -12.28 3.62
CA ILE A 39 3.98 -11.42 4.68
C ILE A 39 2.80 -10.98 5.54
N ALA A 40 2.93 -11.15 6.84
CA ALA A 40 2.00 -10.65 7.83
C ALA A 40 2.72 -9.71 8.80
N ILE A 41 2.11 -8.57 9.08
CA ILE A 41 2.67 -7.55 9.96
C ILE A 41 1.65 -7.25 11.06
N ALA A 42 2.10 -7.41 12.30
CA ALA A 42 1.29 -7.12 13.48
C ALA A 42 1.37 -5.65 13.91
N ALA A 43 0.42 -5.22 14.73
CA ALA A 43 0.29 -3.84 15.22
C ALA A 43 1.54 -3.35 15.98
N ASP A 44 2.27 -4.26 16.63
CA ASP A 44 3.53 -3.99 17.34
C ASP A 44 4.75 -3.92 16.41
N GLY A 45 4.55 -4.08 15.11
CA GLY A 45 5.61 -4.07 14.10
C GLY A 45 6.28 -5.43 13.88
N LEU A 46 5.81 -6.52 14.50
CA LEU A 46 6.36 -7.84 14.18
C LEU A 46 5.95 -8.26 12.77
N LEU A 47 6.94 -8.35 11.88
CA LEU A 47 6.79 -8.90 10.53
C LEU A 47 7.17 -10.38 10.53
N GLN A 48 6.31 -11.21 9.93
CA GLN A 48 6.57 -12.61 9.63
C GLN A 48 6.41 -12.82 8.12
N CYS A 49 7.38 -13.47 7.49
CA CYS A 49 7.37 -13.82 6.06
C CYS A 49 7.50 -15.34 5.91
N VAL A 50 6.59 -15.92 5.11
CA VAL A 50 6.50 -17.37 4.89
C VAL A 50 6.39 -17.70 3.42
N HIS A 51 6.89 -18.88 3.07
CA HIS A 51 6.81 -19.41 1.71
C HIS A 51 5.79 -20.57 1.64
N PRO A 52 4.68 -20.42 0.91
CA PRO A 52 3.75 -21.52 0.69
C PRO A 52 4.28 -22.55 -0.33
N PRO A 53 4.06 -23.87 -0.12
CA PRO A 53 3.38 -24.48 1.02
C PRO A 53 4.29 -24.53 2.25
N TYR A 54 3.76 -24.09 3.39
CA TYR A 54 4.48 -24.17 4.66
C TYR A 54 4.49 -25.63 5.13
N SER A 55 5.68 -26.20 5.26
CA SER A 55 5.88 -27.55 5.80
C SER A 55 6.44 -27.53 7.22
N HIS A 56 7.28 -26.54 7.57
CA HIS A 56 7.98 -26.48 8.85
C HIS A 56 8.26 -25.05 9.33
N ASP A 57 8.34 -24.88 10.65
CA ASP A 57 8.58 -23.61 11.37
C ASP A 57 9.89 -22.89 11.01
N SER A 58 10.90 -23.64 10.58
CA SER A 58 12.20 -23.12 10.17
C SER A 58 12.17 -22.30 8.87
N SER A 59 11.04 -22.32 8.14
CA SER A 59 10.85 -21.56 6.90
C SER A 59 10.38 -20.12 7.10
N VAL A 60 10.06 -19.72 8.34
CA VAL A 60 9.53 -18.40 8.67
C VAL A 60 10.67 -17.42 8.93
N TYR A 61 10.78 -16.41 8.07
CA TYR A 61 11.58 -15.23 8.38
C TYR A 61 10.79 -14.30 9.30
N SER A 62 11.44 -13.65 10.26
CA SER A 62 10.80 -12.66 11.13
C SER A 62 11.71 -11.51 11.47
N GLN A 63 11.15 -10.30 11.54
CA GLN A 63 11.86 -9.08 11.93
C GLN A 63 10.86 -8.11 12.55
N THR A 64 11.27 -7.41 13.61
CA THR A 64 10.52 -6.24 14.10
C THR A 64 10.84 -5.03 13.21
N VAL A 65 9.80 -4.43 12.64
CA VAL A 65 9.82 -3.13 11.96
C VAL A 65 9.12 -2.09 12.84
N GLN A 66 8.86 -0.87 12.34
CA GLN A 66 8.09 0.11 13.12
C GLN A 66 6.63 -0.34 13.31
N SER A 67 6.02 0.11 14.40
CA SER A 67 4.58 -0.07 14.66
C SER A 67 3.73 0.87 13.80
N ASN A 68 2.41 0.83 13.99
CA ASN A 68 1.42 1.69 13.31
C ASN A 68 1.28 1.45 11.80
N ILE A 69 1.71 0.29 11.29
CA ILE A 69 1.54 -0.09 9.89
C ILE A 69 0.07 -0.44 9.64
N ALA A 70 -0.56 0.25 8.69
CA ALA A 70 -1.96 0.06 8.28
C ALA A 70 -2.11 -0.75 6.99
N ALA A 71 -1.12 -0.71 6.11
CA ALA A 71 -1.10 -1.47 4.87
C ALA A 71 0.32 -1.79 4.44
N ALA A 72 0.47 -2.86 3.67
CA ALA A 72 1.74 -3.29 3.11
C ALA A 72 1.56 -3.80 1.68
N TYR A 73 2.57 -3.58 0.85
CA TYR A 73 2.64 -4.08 -0.51
C TYR A 73 4.06 -4.56 -0.81
N VAL A 74 4.17 -5.55 -1.69
CA VAL A 74 5.46 -5.96 -2.25
C VAL A 74 5.42 -5.70 -3.74
N MET A 75 6.29 -4.81 -4.21
CA MET A 75 6.39 -4.43 -5.62
C MET A 75 7.72 -3.73 -5.89
N ASP A 76 8.18 -3.79 -7.14
CA ASP A 76 9.30 -2.99 -7.62
C ASP A 76 8.86 -1.53 -7.76
N VAL A 77 9.25 -0.69 -6.80
CA VAL A 77 8.78 0.70 -6.75
C VAL A 77 9.67 1.66 -7.51
N ASP A 78 10.95 1.35 -7.70
CA ASP A 78 11.93 2.21 -8.37
C ASP A 78 12.31 1.74 -9.79
N GLY A 79 11.82 0.58 -10.20
CA GLY A 79 12.00 0.03 -11.54
C GLY A 79 13.35 -0.65 -11.74
N ASP A 80 14.02 -1.06 -10.65
CA ASP A 80 15.33 -1.72 -10.70
C ASP A 80 15.25 -3.25 -10.90
N GLY A 81 14.03 -3.79 -10.92
CA GLY A 81 13.74 -5.21 -11.08
C GLY A 81 13.74 -6.01 -9.78
N GLN A 82 13.99 -5.38 -8.64
CA GLN A 82 13.84 -5.98 -7.31
C GLN A 82 12.58 -5.44 -6.64
N GLU A 83 11.89 -6.28 -5.87
CA GLU A 83 10.68 -5.84 -5.18
C GLU A 83 10.98 -5.34 -3.77
N GLU A 84 10.41 -4.18 -3.42
CA GLU A 84 10.46 -3.61 -2.08
C GLU A 84 9.21 -3.97 -1.29
N LEU A 85 9.38 -4.12 0.02
CA LEU A 85 8.26 -4.05 0.95
C LEU A 85 7.93 -2.57 1.20
N VAL A 86 6.81 -2.10 0.66
CA VAL A 86 6.23 -0.79 0.96
C VAL A 86 5.29 -0.95 2.15
N VAL A 87 5.44 -0.09 3.16
CA VAL A 87 4.50 0.00 4.29
C VAL A 87 3.94 1.42 4.40
N ILE A 88 2.65 1.48 4.69
CA ILE A 88 1.92 2.73 4.89
C ILE A 88 1.46 2.75 6.33
N MET A 89 1.88 3.77 7.07
CA MET A 89 1.58 3.89 8.49
C MET A 89 0.34 4.78 8.71
N THR A 90 -0.36 4.60 9.84
CA THR A 90 -1.50 5.45 10.24
C THR A 90 -1.08 6.87 10.61
N ASP A 91 0.22 7.10 10.84
CA ASP A 91 0.77 8.40 11.10
C ASP A 91 0.99 9.16 9.78
N ARG A 92 2.09 9.90 9.68
CA ARG A 92 2.42 10.75 8.54
C ARG A 92 3.44 10.11 7.60
N VAL A 93 3.63 8.79 7.63
CA VAL A 93 4.79 8.17 6.98
C VAL A 93 4.44 7.03 6.04
N VAL A 94 5.08 7.03 4.87
CA VAL A 94 5.24 5.87 3.98
C VAL A 94 6.72 5.46 4.00
N ARG A 95 7.00 4.16 4.04
CA ARG A 95 8.38 3.63 3.97
C ARG A 95 8.49 2.50 2.97
N SER A 96 9.68 2.32 2.43
CA SER A 96 10.04 1.09 1.71
C SER A 96 11.22 0.40 2.38
N PHE A 97 11.25 -0.92 2.29
CA PHE A 97 12.35 -1.77 2.73
C PHE A 97 12.80 -2.68 1.60
N ARG A 98 14.10 -2.93 1.53
CA ARG A 98 14.69 -3.89 0.60
C ARG A 98 15.37 -5.01 1.35
N TRP A 99 15.26 -6.22 0.81
CA TRP A 99 15.94 -7.39 1.34
C TRP A 99 17.44 -7.32 1.04
N SER A 100 18.27 -7.53 2.07
CA SER A 100 19.71 -7.71 1.92
C SER A 100 20.06 -9.19 2.08
N PHE A 101 20.66 -9.78 1.05
CA PHE A 101 21.16 -11.16 1.10
C PHE A 101 22.35 -11.31 2.04
N GLU A 102 23.21 -10.30 2.15
CA GLU A 102 24.41 -10.32 2.99
C GLU A 102 24.05 -10.42 4.48
N SER A 103 23.07 -9.62 4.90
CA SER A 103 22.62 -9.58 6.30
C SER A 103 21.42 -10.48 6.59
N SER A 104 20.81 -11.05 5.54
CA SER A 104 19.56 -11.82 5.61
C SER A 104 18.46 -11.06 6.35
N ARG A 105 18.33 -9.74 6.10
CA ARG A 105 17.40 -8.84 6.79
C ARG A 105 16.82 -7.77 5.88
N LEU A 106 15.71 -7.16 6.32
CA LEU A 106 15.09 -6.00 5.65
C LEU A 106 15.73 -4.71 6.13
N HIS A 107 16.20 -3.90 5.18
CA HIS A 107 16.75 -2.56 5.43
C HIS A 107 15.82 -1.47 4.94
N PRO A 108 15.62 -0.40 5.71
CA PRO A 108 14.86 0.75 5.24
C PRO A 108 15.62 1.43 4.08
N VAL A 109 14.90 1.71 2.99
CA VAL A 109 15.47 2.39 1.81
C VAL A 109 14.95 3.82 1.74
N ASN A 110 13.63 3.98 1.71
CA ASN A 110 13.01 5.29 1.57
C ASN A 110 12.05 5.58 2.73
N LYS A 111 11.92 6.88 3.03
CA LYS A 111 10.96 7.44 3.98
C LYS A 111 10.34 8.68 3.36
N TRP A 112 9.03 8.66 3.17
CA TRP A 112 8.26 9.83 2.75
C TRP A 112 7.38 10.29 3.91
N GLU A 113 7.55 11.55 4.30
CA GLU A 113 6.63 12.20 5.23
C GLU A 113 5.55 12.97 4.47
N VAL A 114 4.33 12.88 4.96
CA VAL A 114 3.18 13.59 4.42
C VAL A 114 2.63 14.58 5.46
N PRO A 115 1.81 15.57 5.06
CA PRO A 115 1.45 16.67 5.96
C PRO A 115 0.64 16.28 7.22
N ASN A 116 -0.14 15.22 7.17
CA ASN A 116 -1.07 14.81 8.21
C ASN A 116 -1.32 13.29 8.23
N GLN A 117 -2.04 12.78 9.23
CA GLN A 117 -2.30 11.35 9.42
C GLN A 117 -3.00 10.74 8.22
N ILE A 118 -2.51 9.58 7.76
CA ILE A 118 -3.06 8.84 6.62
C ILE A 118 -4.34 8.12 7.06
N SER A 119 -5.44 8.39 6.36
CA SER A 119 -6.75 7.78 6.66
C SER A 119 -7.22 6.78 5.60
N ALA A 120 -6.75 6.90 4.36
CA ALA A 120 -7.01 5.95 3.29
C ALA A 120 -5.90 6.06 2.23
N LEU A 121 -5.78 5.02 1.40
CA LEU A 121 -4.72 4.93 0.40
C LEU A 121 -5.17 4.17 -0.85
N SER A 122 -4.49 4.44 -1.97
CA SER A 122 -4.49 3.61 -3.18
C SER A 122 -3.11 3.66 -3.81
N ILE A 123 -2.57 2.52 -4.21
CA ILE A 123 -1.25 2.39 -4.84
C ILE A 123 -1.41 1.86 -6.27
N GLY A 124 -0.55 2.29 -7.19
CA GLY A 124 -0.56 1.82 -8.57
C GLY A 124 0.67 2.30 -9.35
N GLU A 125 0.76 1.91 -10.62
CA GLU A 125 1.81 2.41 -11.51
C GLU A 125 1.72 3.93 -11.70
N SER A 126 2.87 4.59 -11.67
CA SER A 126 2.99 6.03 -11.90
C SER A 126 2.82 6.36 -13.37
N VAL A 127 2.11 7.46 -13.63
CA VAL A 127 1.81 7.87 -15.02
C VAL A 127 2.85 8.83 -15.58
N THR A 128 3.64 9.47 -14.73
CA THR A 128 4.76 10.32 -15.16
C THR A 128 6.00 9.48 -15.48
N SER A 129 6.20 8.40 -14.72
CA SER A 129 7.23 7.40 -14.99
C SER A 129 6.58 6.04 -15.19
N LEU A 130 6.44 5.60 -16.44
CA LEU A 130 5.88 4.29 -16.84
C LEU A 130 6.64 3.05 -16.30
N ARG A 131 7.54 3.24 -15.34
CA ARG A 131 8.41 2.23 -14.73
C ARG A 131 8.49 2.32 -13.20
N SER A 132 7.76 3.24 -12.57
CA SER A 132 7.73 3.34 -11.09
C SER A 132 6.29 3.29 -10.61
N ALA A 133 6.08 3.01 -9.34
CA ALA A 133 4.77 3.11 -8.70
C ALA A 133 4.59 4.45 -7.98
N GLU A 134 3.33 4.81 -7.71
CA GLU A 134 2.96 5.93 -6.86
C GLU A 134 1.82 5.54 -5.92
N VAL A 135 1.77 6.17 -4.74
CA VAL A 135 0.66 6.01 -3.79
C VAL A 135 -0.07 7.32 -3.59
N TRP A 136 -1.39 7.24 -3.67
CA TRP A 136 -2.33 8.32 -3.41
C TRP A 136 -2.92 8.15 -2.02
N LEU A 137 -2.85 9.19 -1.22
CA LEU A 137 -3.18 9.17 0.20
C LEU A 137 -4.27 10.21 0.49
N SER A 138 -5.30 9.77 1.21
CA SER A 138 -6.22 10.66 1.92
C SER A 138 -5.68 10.90 3.32
N GLN A 139 -5.89 12.12 3.84
CA GLN A 139 -5.44 12.49 5.17
C GLN A 139 -6.59 12.98 6.05
N LEU A 140 -6.49 12.68 7.34
CA LEU A 140 -7.52 13.00 8.32
C LEU A 140 -7.83 14.51 8.33
N ARG A 141 -9.10 14.87 8.11
CA ARG A 141 -9.58 16.27 8.04
C ARG A 141 -8.92 17.13 6.95
N ALA A 142 -8.24 16.52 5.97
CA ALA A 142 -7.67 17.23 4.84
C ALA A 142 -8.69 17.37 3.69
N ARG A 143 -8.61 18.48 2.96
CA ARG A 143 -9.37 18.73 1.71
C ARG A 143 -8.50 18.55 0.46
N PHE A 144 -7.47 17.72 0.59
CA PHE A 144 -6.49 17.45 -0.46
C PHE A 144 -6.04 15.99 -0.37
N TYR A 145 -5.51 15.49 -1.47
CA TYR A 145 -4.83 14.21 -1.54
C TYR A 145 -3.33 14.43 -1.67
N VAL A 146 -2.54 13.46 -1.21
CA VAL A 146 -1.09 13.47 -1.38
C VAL A 146 -0.71 12.33 -2.31
N CYS A 147 0.03 12.64 -3.37
CA CYS A 147 0.67 11.64 -4.21
C CYS A 147 2.14 11.52 -3.81
N VAL A 148 2.57 10.31 -3.46
CA VAL A 148 3.97 9.97 -3.20
C VAL A 148 4.47 9.16 -4.40
N PRO A 149 5.27 9.76 -5.30
CA PRO A 149 5.92 9.04 -6.38
C PRO A 149 7.14 8.29 -5.83
N PHE A 150 7.28 7.00 -6.14
CA PHE A 150 8.44 6.23 -5.70
C PHE A 150 9.67 6.39 -6.58
N SER A 151 9.55 7.09 -7.71
CA SER A 151 10.66 7.50 -8.60
C SER A 151 11.67 8.47 -7.97
N GLY A 152 11.60 8.73 -6.66
CA GLY A 152 12.48 9.65 -5.93
C GLY A 152 12.09 11.13 -6.02
N GLN A 153 10.99 11.46 -6.70
CA GLN A 153 10.42 12.81 -6.67
C GLN A 153 9.79 13.12 -5.31
N GLN A 154 9.69 14.41 -4.96
CA GLN A 154 9.04 14.82 -3.73
C GLN A 154 7.53 14.54 -3.77
N PRO A 155 6.91 14.19 -2.62
CA PRO A 155 5.46 14.09 -2.51
C PRO A 155 4.77 15.37 -2.95
N THR A 156 3.64 15.24 -3.64
CA THR A 156 2.86 16.37 -4.16
C THR A 156 1.49 16.44 -3.53
N VAL A 157 1.04 17.66 -3.22
CA VAL A 157 -0.31 17.91 -2.69
C VAL A 157 -1.22 18.30 -3.83
N SER A 158 -2.31 17.55 -4.00
CA SER A 158 -3.36 17.85 -4.97
C SER A 158 -4.61 18.35 -4.25
N ARG A 159 -4.86 19.65 -4.35
CA ARG A 159 -6.11 20.26 -3.87
C ARG A 159 -7.19 20.12 -4.93
N LEU A 160 -8.40 19.73 -4.52
CA LEU A 160 -9.58 19.76 -5.39
C LEU A 160 -10.00 21.22 -5.55
N ALA A 161 -9.53 21.89 -6.61
CA ALA A 161 -10.01 23.21 -6.97
C ALA A 161 -11.02 23.11 -8.11
N ASN A 162 -12.23 23.63 -7.85
CA ASN A 162 -13.10 24.21 -8.87
C ASN A 162 -13.73 23.26 -9.91
N GLN A 163 -14.34 22.16 -9.47
CA GLN A 163 -15.51 21.64 -10.17
C GLN A 163 -16.74 22.11 -9.40
N LYS A 164 -17.80 22.58 -10.09
CA LYS A 164 -19.12 22.84 -9.49
C LYS A 164 -19.37 21.77 -8.44
N GLU A 165 -19.27 22.14 -7.16
CA GLU A 165 -19.27 21.20 -6.05
C GLU A 165 -20.58 20.42 -6.07
N ARG A 166 -20.58 19.24 -6.71
CA ARG A 166 -21.25 18.12 -6.07
C ARG A 166 -20.27 17.71 -5.00
N THR A 167 -20.44 18.26 -3.80
CA THR A 167 -19.89 17.64 -2.60
C THR A 167 -20.28 16.17 -2.71
N LEU A 168 -19.29 15.31 -2.94
CA LEU A 168 -19.52 13.88 -3.07
C LEU A 168 -19.76 13.37 -1.67
N ILE A 169 -21.00 13.51 -1.21
CA ILE A 169 -21.45 12.96 0.06
C ILE A 169 -21.50 11.45 -0.14
N ASN A 170 -20.65 10.72 0.59
CA ASN A 170 -20.86 9.29 0.77
C ASN A 170 -22.22 9.12 1.46
N PRO A 171 -23.24 8.51 0.83
CA PRO A 171 -24.54 8.33 1.47
C PRO A 171 -24.48 7.33 2.62
N GLY A 172 -23.48 6.43 2.63
CA GLY A 172 -23.19 5.61 3.78
C GLY A 172 -22.14 6.24 4.70
N ARG A 173 -21.81 5.51 5.75
CA ARG A 173 -20.99 6.00 6.87
C ARG A 173 -19.50 6.03 6.49
N GLY A 174 -18.59 5.71 7.41
CA GLY A 174 -17.14 5.74 7.15
C GLY A 174 -16.73 4.94 5.89
N VAL A 175 -15.69 5.40 5.20
CA VAL A 175 -15.09 4.68 4.07
C VAL A 175 -14.24 3.53 4.61
N ALA A 176 -14.53 2.31 4.15
CA ALA A 176 -13.84 1.07 4.53
C ALA A 176 -12.68 0.71 3.59
N ALA A 177 -12.79 1.06 2.31
CA ALA A 177 -11.72 0.90 1.34
C ALA A 177 -11.83 1.94 0.21
N ALA A 178 -10.73 2.23 -0.46
CA ALA A 178 -10.73 3.00 -1.69
C ALA A 178 -9.75 2.36 -2.69
N ALA A 179 -10.08 2.40 -3.97
CA ALA A 179 -9.23 1.99 -5.07
C ALA A 179 -9.28 3.08 -6.13
N ALA A 180 -8.13 3.48 -6.66
CA ALA A 180 -8.06 4.39 -7.79
C ALA A 180 -7.59 3.63 -9.03
N VAL A 181 -8.31 3.74 -10.13
CA VAL A 181 -7.96 3.20 -11.44
C VAL A 181 -7.84 4.36 -12.41
N ARG A 182 -6.72 4.44 -13.12
CA ARG A 182 -6.48 5.47 -14.14
C ARG A 182 -6.45 4.86 -15.53
N HIS A 183 -7.29 5.38 -16.42
CA HIS A 183 -7.30 5.15 -17.86
C HIS A 183 -6.65 6.34 -18.58
N LYS A 184 -6.25 6.18 -19.85
CA LYS A 184 -5.49 7.19 -20.63
C LYS A 184 -6.09 8.61 -20.62
N SER A 185 -7.39 8.75 -20.42
CA SER A 185 -8.13 10.02 -20.42
C SER A 185 -9.00 10.24 -19.19
N PHE A 186 -9.00 9.32 -18.22
CA PHE A 186 -10.01 9.31 -17.16
C PHE A 186 -9.48 8.63 -15.90
N ASN A 187 -9.77 9.21 -14.74
CA ASN A 187 -9.49 8.64 -13.44
C ASN A 187 -10.79 8.18 -12.81
N CYS A 188 -10.71 7.04 -12.13
CA CYS A 188 -11.79 6.44 -11.40
C CYS A 188 -11.32 6.25 -9.96
N ILE A 189 -12.01 6.82 -8.99
CA ILE A 189 -11.84 6.50 -7.58
C ILE A 189 -13.07 5.70 -7.17
N VAL A 190 -12.87 4.46 -6.76
CA VAL A 190 -13.89 3.61 -6.18
C VAL A 190 -13.72 3.67 -4.67
N THR A 191 -14.77 3.92 -3.91
CA THR A 191 -14.76 3.78 -2.46
C THR A 191 -15.80 2.75 -2.03
N LEU A 192 -15.44 1.87 -1.10
CA LEU A 192 -16.34 0.99 -0.38
C LEU A 192 -16.56 1.59 1.01
N ASP A 193 -17.80 1.69 1.46
CA ASP A 193 -18.11 2.14 2.83
C ASP A 193 -18.40 0.98 3.80
N ILE A 194 -18.51 1.29 5.10
CA ILE A 194 -18.79 0.30 6.15
C ILE A 194 -20.21 -0.31 6.08
N THR A 195 -21.08 0.22 5.23
CA THR A 195 -22.41 -0.33 4.96
C THR A 195 -22.43 -1.24 3.73
N GLY A 196 -21.30 -1.38 3.03
CA GLY A 196 -21.17 -2.16 1.81
C GLY A 196 -21.49 -1.38 0.53
N MET A 197 -21.65 -0.06 0.59
CA MET A 197 -21.91 0.76 -0.59
C MET A 197 -20.61 0.99 -1.36
N ILE A 198 -20.67 0.75 -2.67
CA ILE A 198 -19.58 1.07 -3.59
C ILE A 198 -19.94 2.36 -4.33
N LEU A 199 -19.10 3.38 -4.18
CA LEU A 199 -19.20 4.64 -4.90
C LEU A 199 -18.07 4.72 -5.92
N ILE A 200 -18.41 5.10 -7.14
CA ILE A 200 -17.48 5.19 -8.26
C ILE A 200 -17.45 6.64 -8.71
N TYR A 201 -16.31 7.30 -8.51
CA TYR A 201 -16.05 8.68 -8.86
C TYR A 201 -15.19 8.74 -10.11
N GLY A 202 -15.74 9.32 -11.16
CA GLY A 202 -15.05 9.51 -12.42
C GLY A 202 -14.63 10.94 -12.66
N TYR A 203 -13.38 11.20 -13.06
CA TYR A 203 -12.99 12.52 -13.55
C TYR A 203 -12.00 12.47 -14.72
N ASP A 204 -12.18 13.37 -15.69
CA ASP A 204 -11.21 13.64 -16.75
C ASP A 204 -10.12 14.59 -16.21
N GLN A 205 -8.85 14.31 -16.51
CA GLN A 205 -7.72 15.15 -16.11
C GLN A 205 -7.79 16.57 -16.67
N ARG A 206 -8.38 16.73 -17.86
CA ARG A 206 -8.60 18.07 -18.44
C ARG A 206 -9.50 18.94 -17.58
N SER A 207 -10.30 18.31 -16.72
CA SER A 207 -11.28 18.95 -15.86
C SER A 207 -10.76 19.21 -14.44
N VAL A 208 -9.52 18.81 -14.13
CA VAL A 208 -8.93 18.98 -12.78
C VAL A 208 -7.78 19.98 -12.85
N THR A 209 -7.95 21.11 -12.17
CA THR A 209 -6.87 22.08 -11.97
C THR A 209 -5.95 21.58 -10.86
N VAL A 210 -4.84 20.94 -11.22
CA VAL A 210 -3.80 20.54 -10.27
C VAL A 210 -2.99 21.77 -9.89
N THR A 211 -3.07 22.19 -8.63
CA THR A 211 -2.17 23.19 -8.06
C THR A 211 -1.01 22.47 -7.40
N TYR A 212 0.21 22.60 -7.94
CA TYR A 212 1.40 22.00 -7.36
C TYR A 212 1.92 22.89 -6.23
N GLU A 213 1.68 22.49 -4.98
CA GLU A 213 2.41 23.03 -3.84
C GLU A 213 3.44 22.00 -3.37
N ARG A 214 4.71 22.43 -3.25
CA ARG A 214 5.77 21.61 -2.66
C ARG A 214 5.55 21.52 -1.16
N ILE A 215 5.68 20.32 -0.61
CA ILE A 215 5.75 20.13 0.85
C ILE A 215 7.15 20.58 1.28
N LEU A 216 7.21 21.61 2.14
CA LEU A 216 8.44 22.14 2.73
C LEU A 216 9.10 21.13 3.68
#